data_AF-A0AAN8WGF9-F1
#
_entry.id   AF-A0AAN8WGF9-F1
#
_cell.length_a   1.000
_cell.length_b   1.000
_cell.length_c   1.000
_cell.angle_alpha   90.00
_cell.angle_beta   90.00
_cell.angle_gamma   90.00
#
_symmetry.space_group_name_H-M   'P 1'
#
loop_
_entity.id
_entity.type
_entity.pdbx_description
1 polymer ?
#
loop_
_entity_poly.entity_id
_entity_poly.type
_entity_poly.pdbx_seq_one_letter_code
_entity_poly.pdbx_strand_id
1 'polypeptide(L)'
;YGSSNWSNSTTPSRIASRPTITTRSPCSNNAQVEELSSQLMEMRLTVNGLEIERDFYFGKLREIEVLCQDEGEATACIQKILDILYATEDGFAAPEDVED
;
A
#
# COMPACT_ATOMS: atom_id res chain seq x y z
N TYR A 1 -65.57 26.81 -46.88
CA TYR A 1 -65.53 27.87 -45.85
C TYR A 1 -64.12 27.84 -45.27
N GLY A 2 -63.12 28.49 -45.89
CA GLY A 2 -62.84 29.93 -45.82
C GLY A 2 -62.01 30.20 -44.55
N SER A 3 -60.88 30.90 -44.49
CA SER A 3 -60.10 31.66 -45.47
C SER A 3 -58.70 31.91 -44.86
N SER A 4 -57.70 32.00 -45.74
CA SER A 4 -56.56 32.93 -45.76
C SER A 4 -55.65 33.22 -44.54
N ASN A 5 -54.37 32.94 -44.79
CA ASN A 5 -53.09 33.46 -44.29
C ASN A 5 -53.03 34.81 -43.56
N TRP A 6 -52.09 34.88 -42.61
CA TRP A 6 -51.26 36.07 -42.35
C TRP A 6 -49.79 35.66 -42.14
N SER A 7 -48.91 36.26 -42.94
CA SER A 7 -47.44 36.18 -42.87
C SER A 7 -46.88 37.23 -41.91
N ASN A 8 -45.81 36.93 -41.17
CA ASN A 8 -44.54 37.69 -41.22
C ASN A 8 -43.52 37.34 -40.13
N SER A 9 -42.25 37.44 -40.56
CA SER A 9 -41.06 37.87 -39.83
C SER A 9 -40.17 36.86 -39.09
N THR A 10 -39.07 36.57 -39.77
CA THR A 10 -37.73 36.22 -39.28
C THR A 10 -37.28 37.01 -38.05
N THR A 11 -36.84 36.31 -37.00
CA THR A 11 -35.84 36.82 -36.03
C THR A 11 -34.89 35.69 -35.63
N PRO A 12 -33.56 35.85 -35.74
CA PRO A 12 -32.61 34.80 -35.37
C PRO A 12 -32.19 34.88 -33.90
N SER A 13 -31.84 33.70 -33.40
CA SER A 13 -30.84 33.40 -32.37
C SER A 13 -31.19 33.62 -30.90
N ARG A 14 -31.58 32.48 -30.29
CA ARG A 14 -31.45 32.17 -28.87
C ARG A 14 -29.96 32.23 -28.46
N ILE A 15 -29.63 33.02 -27.45
CA ILE A 15 -28.41 32.79 -26.66
C ILE A 15 -28.88 32.36 -25.27
N ALA A 16 -29.01 31.04 -25.13
CA ALA A 16 -29.19 30.40 -23.84
C ALA A 16 -27.86 30.49 -23.07
N SER A 17 -27.96 30.89 -21.81
CA SER A 17 -26.92 30.86 -20.80
C SER A 17 -26.25 29.49 -20.76
N ARG A 18 -25.00 29.40 -21.20
CA ARG A 18 -24.20 28.18 -21.06
C ARG A 18 -23.28 28.37 -19.84
N PRO A 19 -23.40 27.56 -18.78
CA PRO A 19 -22.38 27.53 -17.75
C PRO A 19 -21.08 27.03 -18.41
N THR A 20 -20.04 27.85 -18.37
CA THR A 20 -18.69 27.42 -18.70
C THR A 20 -18.31 26.30 -17.74
N ILE A 21 -18.36 25.06 -18.23
CA ILE A 21 -17.73 23.91 -17.61
C ILE A 21 -16.29 24.31 -17.33
N THR A 22 -15.94 24.45 -16.05
CA THR A 22 -14.57 24.50 -15.57
C THR A 22 -13.89 23.22 -16.04
N THR A 23 -13.18 23.31 -17.16
CA THR A 23 -12.28 22.25 -17.64
C THR A 23 -11.22 22.07 -16.56
N ARG A 24 -11.36 21.03 -15.73
CA ARG A 24 -10.29 20.58 -14.84
C ARG A 24 -9.09 20.23 -15.72
N SER A 25 -7.98 20.93 -15.53
CA SER A 25 -6.79 20.77 -16.35
C SER A 25 -6.23 19.35 -16.26
N PRO A 26 -6.05 18.63 -17.38
CA PRO A 26 -5.56 17.24 -17.38
C PRO A 26 -4.12 17.10 -16.83
N CYS A 27 -3.34 18.19 -16.84
CA CYS A 27 -1.99 18.22 -16.30
C CYS A 27 -1.92 18.01 -14.78
N SER A 28 -2.94 18.43 -14.02
CA SER A 28 -2.95 18.30 -12.55
C SER A 28 -3.13 16.84 -12.11
N ASN A 29 -3.89 16.05 -12.87
CA ASN A 29 -4.08 14.62 -12.57
C ASN A 29 -2.82 13.82 -12.89
N ASN A 30 -2.09 14.18 -13.96
CA ASN A 30 -0.88 13.46 -14.35
C ASN A 30 0.26 13.67 -13.34
N ALA A 31 0.43 14.90 -12.84
CA ALA A 31 1.40 15.19 -11.78
C ALA A 31 1.09 14.43 -10.48
N GLN A 32 -0.18 14.32 -10.11
CA GLN A 32 -0.60 13.52 -8.94
C GLN A 32 -0.35 12.02 -9.16
N VAL A 33 -0.57 11.50 -10.37
CA VAL A 33 -0.26 10.10 -10.70
C VAL A 33 1.25 9.82 -10.64
N GLU A 34 2.08 10.73 -11.11
CA GLU A 34 3.55 10.63 -11.02
C GLU A 34 4.02 10.65 -9.56
N GLU A 35 3.49 11.57 -8.75
CA GLU A 35 3.81 11.65 -7.31
C GLU A 35 3.44 10.36 -6.57
N LEU A 36 2.21 9.87 -6.76
CA LEU A 36 1.75 8.61 -6.16
C LEU A 36 2.59 7.42 -6.63
N SER A 37 3.00 7.41 -7.91
CA SER A 37 3.87 6.36 -8.46
C SER A 37 5.26 6.38 -7.83
N SER A 38 5.81 7.57 -7.56
CA SER A 38 7.08 7.73 -6.85
C SER A 38 6.98 7.23 -5.41
N GLN A 39 5.91 7.58 -4.69
CA GLN A 39 5.68 7.11 -3.31
C GLN A 39 5.56 5.58 -3.27
N LEU A 40 4.84 4.97 -4.22
CA LEU A 40 4.75 3.51 -4.33
C LEU A 40 6.13 2.87 -4.60
N MET A 41 6.95 3.49 -5.45
CA MET A 41 8.30 2.99 -5.71
C MET A 41 9.18 3.07 -4.47
N GLU A 42 9.16 4.19 -3.75
CA GLU A 42 9.90 4.37 -2.50
C GLU A 42 9.47 3.34 -1.46
N MET A 43 8.15 3.20 -1.23
CA MET A 43 7.62 2.21 -0.30
C MET A 43 8.05 0.78 -0.65
N ARG A 44 8.05 0.42 -1.94
CA ARG A 44 8.51 -0.91 -2.38
C ARG A 44 9.99 -1.12 -2.08
N LEU A 45 10.83 -0.11 -2.30
CA LEU A 45 12.25 -0.18 -1.97
C LEU A 45 12.46 -0.31 -0.46
N THR A 46 11.72 0.44 0.35
CA THR A 46 11.76 0.34 1.81
C THR A 46 11.35 -1.05 2.29
N VAL A 47 10.22 -1.58 1.81
CA VAL A 47 9.75 -2.92 2.16
C VAL A 47 10.79 -3.98 1.77
N ASN A 48 11.35 -3.89 0.57
CA ASN A 48 12.38 -4.83 0.15
C ASN A 48 13.64 -4.77 1.03
N GLY A 49 14.07 -3.57 1.41
CA GLY A 49 15.17 -3.38 2.35
C GLY A 49 14.88 -4.02 3.71
N LEU A 50 13.67 -3.78 4.25
CA LEU A 50 13.23 -4.36 5.51
C LEU A 50 13.10 -5.89 5.46
N GLU A 51 12.66 -6.46 4.34
CA GLU A 51 12.60 -7.91 4.14
C GLU A 51 14.01 -8.53 4.19
N ILE A 52 14.99 -7.90 3.53
CA ILE A 52 16.39 -8.35 3.56
C ILE A 52 16.95 -8.28 4.98
N GLU A 53 16.72 -7.17 5.70
CA GLU A 53 17.16 -7.01 7.08
C GLU A 53 16.50 -8.02 8.01
N ARG A 54 15.18 -8.21 7.90
CA ARG A 54 14.42 -9.22 8.64
C ARG A 54 15.01 -10.62 8.43
N ASP A 55 15.24 -11.00 7.18
CA ASP A 55 15.76 -12.33 6.83
C ASP A 55 17.20 -12.51 7.33
N PHE A 56 18.02 -11.45 7.27
CA PHE A 56 19.38 -11.45 7.81
C PHE A 56 19.38 -11.67 9.33
N TYR A 57 18.56 -10.93 10.07
CA TYR A 57 18.46 -11.08 11.53
C TYR A 57 17.89 -12.44 11.92
N PHE A 58 16.83 -12.89 11.25
CA PHE A 58 16.24 -14.21 11.50
C PHE A 58 17.23 -15.34 11.24
N GLY A 59 17.97 -15.29 10.13
CA GLY A 59 19.02 -16.25 9.81
C GLY A 59 20.10 -16.32 10.90
N LYS A 60 20.54 -15.17 11.43
CA LYS A 60 21.50 -15.11 12.53
C LYS A 60 20.97 -15.73 13.83
N LEU A 61 19.72 -15.44 14.18
CA LEU A 61 19.07 -16.03 15.36
C LEU A 61 18.95 -17.55 15.22
N ARG A 62 18.60 -18.05 14.03
CA ARG A 62 18.53 -19.49 13.75
C ARG A 62 19.89 -20.18 13.82
N GLU A 63 20.93 -19.56 13.28
CA GLU A 63 22.32 -20.06 13.41
C GLU A 63 22.72 -20.20 14.89
N ILE A 64 22.41 -19.19 15.72
CA ILE A 64 22.68 -19.22 17.16
C ILE A 64 21.89 -20.32 17.86
N GLU A 65 20.61 -20.50 17.51
CA GLU A 65 19.77 -21.55 18.08
C GLU A 65 20.33 -22.94 17.82
N VAL A 66 20.75 -23.23 16.58
CA VAL A 66 21.36 -24.52 16.21
C VAL A 66 22.63 -24.76 17.02
N LEU A 67 23.50 -23.74 17.16
CA LEU A 67 24.70 -23.83 17.99
C LEU A 67 24.38 -24.15 19.46
N CYS A 68 23.29 -23.60 20.00
CA CYS A 68 22.86 -23.87 21.37
C CYS A 68 22.32 -25.30 21.55
N GLN A 69 21.71 -25.89 20.51
CA GLN A 69 21.12 -27.23 20.53
C GLN A 69 22.18 -28.34 20.35
N ASP A 70 23.21 -28.09 19.54
CA ASP A 70 24.26 -29.08 19.22
C ASP A 70 25.18 -29.39 20.43
N GLU A 71 25.32 -28.48 21.40
CA GLU A 71 26.22 -28.64 22.56
C GLU A 71 25.72 -29.64 23.63
N GLY A 72 24.51 -30.20 23.49
CA GLY A 72 24.01 -31.36 24.26
C GLY A 72 23.72 -31.16 25.76
N GLU A 73 24.49 -30.34 26.47
CA GLU A 73 24.22 -29.88 27.84
C GLU A 73 23.97 -28.36 27.83
N ALA A 74 22.71 -27.97 28.02
CA ALA A 74 22.34 -26.57 28.17
C ALA A 74 22.94 -26.01 29.47
N THR A 75 24.06 -25.30 29.35
CA THR A 75 24.61 -24.51 30.46
C THR A 75 23.61 -23.42 30.87
N ALA A 76 23.71 -22.91 32.10
CA ALA A 76 22.88 -21.79 32.56
C ALA A 76 23.01 -20.53 31.66
N CYS A 77 24.09 -20.41 30.89
CA CYS A 77 24.24 -19.36 29.88
C CYS A 77 23.40 -19.66 28.64
N ILE A 78 23.49 -20.88 28.10
CA ILE A 78 22.72 -21.34 26.94
C ILE A 78 21.22 -21.19 27.20
N GLN A 79 20.74 -21.55 28.39
CA GLN A 79 19.33 -21.41 28.74
C GLN A 79 18.85 -19.95 28.62
N LYS A 80 19.63 -18.98 29.11
CA LYS A 80 19.27 -17.55 28.98
C LYS A 80 19.23 -17.08 27.54
N ILE A 81 20.08 -17.64 26.67
CA ILE A 81 20.07 -17.34 25.24
C ILE A 81 18.79 -17.90 24.61
N LEU A 82 18.44 -19.14 24.90
CA LEU A 82 17.20 -19.77 24.43
C LEU A 82 15.95 -19.01 24.92
N ASP A 83 15.93 -18.54 26.17
CA ASP A 83 14.83 -17.74 26.70
C ASP A 83 14.65 -16.43 25.91
N ILE A 84 15.73 -15.80 25.44
CA ILE A 84 15.67 -14.62 24.57
C ILE A 84 15.16 -15.00 23.18
N LEU A 85 15.63 -16.12 22.61
CA LEU A 85 15.23 -16.58 21.27
C LEU A 85 13.75 -17.00 21.20
N TYR A 86 13.20 -17.51 22.29
CA TYR A 86 11.80 -17.96 22.39
C TYR A 86 10.86 -16.93 23.02
N ALA A 87 11.36 -15.75 23.40
CA ALA A 87 10.51 -14.67 23.88
C ALA A 87 9.55 -14.21 22.76
N THR A 88 8.25 -14.12 23.08
CA THR A 88 7.22 -13.62 22.17
C THR A 88 6.77 -12.23 22.60
N GLU A 89 6.73 -11.26 21.67
CA GLU A 89 6.00 -10.00 21.87
C GLU A 89 4.56 -10.14 21.34
N ASP A 90 3.62 -9.37 21.90
CA ASP A 90 2.22 -9.31 21.44
C ASP A 90 2.19 -8.95 19.93
N GLY A 91 1.78 -9.90 19.09
CA GLY A 91 1.74 -9.77 17.63
C GLY A 91 2.91 -10.42 16.86
N PHE A 92 3.86 -11.05 17.55
CA PHE A 92 4.95 -11.84 16.95
C PHE A 92 4.94 -13.32 17.34
N ALA A 93 3.98 -13.74 18.18
CA ALA A 93 3.75 -15.16 18.44
C ALA A 93 3.43 -15.87 17.11
N ALA A 94 4.11 -16.97 16.84
CA ALA A 94 3.70 -17.88 15.78
C ALA A 94 2.21 -18.22 16.01
N PRO A 95 1.37 -18.26 14.96
CA PRO A 95 0.02 -18.79 15.10
C PRO A 95 0.18 -20.14 15.79
N GLU A 96 -0.40 -20.30 16.99
CA GLU A 96 -0.35 -21.57 17.69
C GLU A 96 -0.78 -22.65 16.70
N ASP A 97 0.02 -23.73 16.62
CA ASP A 97 -0.16 -24.80 15.65
C ASP A 97 -1.65 -25.12 15.51
N VAL A 98 -2.20 -24.79 14.34
CA VAL A 98 -3.57 -25.15 13.99
C VAL A 98 -3.54 -26.66 13.77
N GLU A 99 -3.70 -27.41 14.85
CA GLU A 99 -3.96 -28.86 14.81
C GLU A 99 -5.31 -29.06 14.10
N ASP A 100 -5.27 -29.67 12.91
CA ASP A 100 -6.43 -30.25 12.21
C ASP A 100 -6.95 -31.51 12.94
#